data_AF-A0A923BMN0-F1
#
_entry.id   AF-A0A923BMN0-F1
#
_cell.length_a   1.000
_cell.length_b   1.000
_cell.length_c   1.000
_cell.angle_alpha   90.00
_cell.angle_beta   90.00
_cell.angle_gamma   90.00
#
_symmetry.space_group_name_H-M   'P 1'
#
loop_
_entity.id
_entity.type
_entity.pdbx_description
1 polymer ?
#
loop_
_entity_poly.entity_id
_entity_poly.type
_entity_poly.pdbx_seq_one_letter_code
_entity_poly.pdbx_strand_id
1 'polypeptide(L)' 'KCSTIAFPNISTGVYHFPKDAAAQIAVHTVADFLDANETLGKVIFVCFDEESYELTSKEMMLL' A
#
# COMPACT_ATOMS: atom_id res chain seq x y z
N LYS A 1 3.47 2.66 21.65
CA LYS A 1 3.60 3.27 20.30
C LYS A 1 3.81 2.15 19.30
N CYS A 2 3.20 2.25 18.11
CA CYS A 2 3.39 1.31 17.01
C CYS A 2 4.42 1.91 16.04
N SER A 3 5.44 1.15 15.63
CA SER A 3 6.50 1.59 14.72
C SER A 3 6.50 0.84 13.38
N THR A 4 5.66 -0.20 13.25
CA THR A 4 5.55 -1.01 12.03
C THR A 4 4.12 -1.42 11.82
N ILE A 5 3.60 -1.18 10.61
CA ILE A 5 2.24 -1.56 10.21
C ILE A 5 2.33 -2.39 8.94
N ALA A 6 1.55 -3.46 8.89
CA ALA A 6 1.30 -4.22 7.68
C ALA A 6 -0.20 -4.18 7.38
N PHE A 7 -0.59 -3.94 6.13
CA PHE A 7 -1.99 -3.99 5.71
C PHE A 7 -2.13 -4.62 4.31
N PRO A 8 -3.26 -5.30 4.05
CA PRO A 8 -3.52 -5.94 2.77
C PRO A 8 -3.94 -4.92 1.70
N ASN A 9 -4.14 -5.37 0.46
CA ASN A 9 -4.84 -4.57 -0.56
C ASN A 9 -6.32 -4.38 -0.14
N ILE A 10 -6.60 -3.31 0.60
CA ILE A 10 -7.93 -3.02 1.14
C ILE A 10 -8.92 -2.77 -0.01
N SER A 11 -10.15 -3.26 0.16
CA SER A 11 -11.27 -3.10 -0.79
C SER A 11 -11.18 -3.88 -2.11
N THR A 12 -10.09 -4.59 -2.40
CA THR A 12 -9.94 -5.32 -3.68
C THR A 12 -10.53 -6.75 -3.68
N GLY A 13 -10.92 -7.26 -2.52
CA GLY A 13 -11.60 -8.56 -2.36
C GLY A 13 -13.11 -8.46 -2.57
N VAL A 14 -13.89 -8.73 -1.52
CA VAL A 14 -15.37 -8.73 -1.55
C VAL A 14 -15.98 -7.41 -2.07
N TYR A 15 -15.27 -6.29 -1.92
CA TYR A 15 -15.75 -4.98 -2.38
C TYR A 15 -15.43 -4.67 -3.85
N HIS A 16 -14.67 -5.54 -4.53
CA HIS A 16 -14.36 -5.44 -5.96
C HIS A 16 -13.81 -4.07 -6.42
N PHE A 17 -13.15 -3.33 -5.53
CA PHE A 17 -12.49 -2.10 -5.93
C PHE A 17 -11.34 -2.42 -6.88
N PRO A 18 -11.16 -1.67 -7.98
CA PRO A 18 -10.10 -1.95 -8.97
C PRO A 18 -8.71 -1.98 -8.31
N LYS A 19 -7.97 -3.08 -8.55
CA LYS A 19 -6.68 -3.33 -7.90
C LYS A 19 -5.62 -2.29 -8.26
N ASP A 20 -5.62 -1.83 -9.51
CA ASP A 20 -4.72 -0.80 -10.03
C ASP A 20 -4.94 0.54 -9.31
N ALA A 21 -6.19 0.99 -9.22
CA ALA A 21 -6.56 2.19 -8.49
C ALA A 21 -6.27 2.05 -6.99
N ALA A 22 -6.53 0.87 -6.39
CA ALA A 22 -6.21 0.62 -4.99
C ALA A 22 -4.71 0.69 -4.70
N ALA A 23 -3.88 0.09 -5.56
CA ALA A 23 -2.43 0.13 -5.45
C ALA A 23 -1.91 1.57 -5.52
N GLN A 24 -2.38 2.34 -6.50
CA GLN A 24 -2.01 3.75 -6.65
C GLN A 24 -2.36 4.54 -5.38
N ILE A 25 -3.62 4.49 -4.93
CA ILE A 25 -4.08 5.22 -3.74
C ILE A 25 -3.25 4.80 -2.52
N ALA A 26 -3.09 3.49 -2.29
CA ALA A 26 -2.44 2.99 -1.08
C ALA A 26 -0.96 3.38 -1.01
N VAL A 27 -0.22 3.25 -2.11
CA VAL A 27 1.22 3.58 -2.17
C VAL A 27 1.45 5.08 -2.00
N HIS A 28 0.74 5.92 -2.75
CA HIS A 28 0.91 7.37 -2.68
C HIS A 28 0.49 7.93 -1.30
N THR A 29 -0.64 7.48 -0.76
CA THR A 29 -1.11 7.93 0.56
C THR A 29 -0.10 7.60 1.67
N VAL A 30 0.53 6.43 1.57
CA VAL A 30 1.55 6.00 2.55
C VAL A 30 2.83 6.80 2.40
N ALA A 31 3.26 7.07 1.17
CA ALA A 31 4.41 7.92 0.91
C ALA A 31 4.20 9.34 1.49
N ASP A 32 3.08 9.98 1.13
CA ASP A 32 2.70 11.30 1.65
C ASP A 32 2.64 11.32 3.20
N PHE A 33 2.12 10.24 3.79
CA PHE A 33 2.05 10.12 5.24
C PHE A 33 3.44 9.97 5.89
N LEU A 34 4.31 9.16 5.29
CA LEU A 34 5.66 8.93 5.82
C LEU A 34 6.54 10.17 5.69
N ASP A 35 6.35 10.99 4.65
CA ASP A 35 7.03 12.28 4.50
C ASP A 35 6.69 13.26 5.63
N ALA A 36 5.47 13.17 6.18
CA ALA A 36 5.01 14.02 7.28
C ALA A 36 5.16 13.39 8.68
N ASN A 37 5.44 12.09 8.81
CA ASN A 37 5.41 11.37 10.08
C ASN A 37 6.73 10.67 10.42
N GLU A 38 7.44 11.21 11.40
CA GLU A 38 8.72 10.65 11.89
C GLU A 38 8.56 9.45 12.83
N THR A 39 7.34 9.11 13.27
CA THR A 39 7.14 8.09 14.32
C THR A 39 6.97 6.68 13.78
N LEU A 40 6.56 6.52 12.52
CA LEU A 40 6.34 5.21 11.91
C LEU A 40 7.55 4.84 11.06
N GLY A 41 8.31 3.83 11.48
CA GLY A 41 9.56 3.46 10.81
C GLY A 41 9.40 2.51 9.63
N LYS A 42 8.27 1.80 9.52
CA LYS A 42 8.07 0.81 8.45
C LYS A 42 6.60 0.57 8.12
N VAL A 43 6.31 0.51 6.82
CA VAL A 43 5.03 0.04 6.28
C VAL A 43 5.28 -1.17 5.37
N ILE A 44 4.42 -2.18 5.46
CA ILE A 44 4.47 -3.40 4.63
C ILE A 44 3.13 -3.55 3.92
N PHE A 45 3.15 -3.56 2.59
CA PHE A 45 1.98 -3.90 1.78
C PHE A 45 1.92 -5.42 1.62
N VAL A 46 0.86 -6.04 2.15
CA VAL A 46 0.67 -7.49 2.09
C VAL A 46 -0.17 -7.84 0.87
N CYS A 47 0.49 -8.34 -0.17
CA CYS A 47 -0.17 -8.77 -1.40
C CYS A 47 -0.51 -10.26 -1.31
N PHE A 48 -1.78 -10.61 -1.46
CA PHE A 48 -2.23 -12.00 -1.39
C PHE A 48 -1.98 -12.75 -2.70
N ASP A 49 -2.07 -12.07 -3.83
CA ASP A 49 -1.86 -12.62 -5.17
C ASP A 49 -0.78 -11.84 -5.95
N GLU A 50 -0.30 -12.47 -7.02
CA GLU A 50 0.76 -11.94 -7.89
C GLU A 50 0.35 -10.63 -8.56
N GLU A 51 -0.89 -10.53 -9.06
CA GLU A 51 -1.41 -9.30 -9.68
C GLU A 51 -1.35 -8.10 -8.71
N SER A 52 -1.78 -8.29 -7.45
CA SER A 52 -1.72 -7.22 -6.45
C SER A 52 -0.27 -6.85 -6.12
N TYR A 53 0.64 -7.83 -6.10
CA TYR A 53 2.06 -7.61 -5.89
C TYR A 53 2.69 -6.81 -7.03
N GLU A 54 2.43 -7.17 -8.28
CA GLU A 54 2.94 -6.47 -9.46
C GLU A 54 2.45 -5.02 -9.51
N LEU A 55 1.15 -4.80 -9.31
CA LEU A 55 0.56 -3.46 -9.31
C LEU A 55 1.13 -2.60 -8.17
N THR A 56 1.19 -3.13 -6.94
CA THR A 56 1.74 -2.38 -5.80
C THR A 56 3.23 -2.09 -5.98
N SER A 57 4.01 -3.05 -6.49
CA SER A 57 5.45 -2.88 -6.75
C SER A 57 5.72 -1.88 -7.86
N LYS A 58 4.88 -1.87 -8.91
CA LYS A 58 4.94 -0.88 -9.98
C LYS A 58 4.76 0.53 -9.43
N GLU A 59 3.72 0.78 -8.63
CA GLU A 59 3.47 2.09 -8.05
C GLU A 59 4.60 2.52 -7.10
N MET A 60 5.19 1.59 -6.34
CA MET A 60 6.37 1.88 -5.52
C MET A 60 7.59 2.31 -6.34
N MET A 61 7.78 1.78 -7.56
CA MET A 61 8.88 2.17 -8.45
C MET A 61 8.67 3.54 -9.11
N LEU A 62 7.46 4.11 -9.03
CA LEU A 62 7.15 5.44 -9.57
C LEU A 62 7.38 6.57 -8.58
N LEU A 63 7.58 6.26 -7.30
CA LEU A 63 7.96 7.20 -6.23
C LEU A 63 9.48 7.39 -6.19
#